data_AF-A0A4Q3EJS5-F1
#
_entry.id   AF-A0A4Q3EJS5-F1
#
_cell.length_a   1.000
_cell.length_b   1.000
_cell.length_c   1.000
_cell.angle_alpha   90.00
_cell.angle_beta   90.00
_cell.angle_gamma   90.00
#
_symmetry.space_group_name_H-M   'P 1'
#
loop_
_entity.id
_entity.type
_entity.pdbx_description
1 polymer ?
#
loop_
_entity_poly.entity_id
_entity_poly.type
_entity_poly.pdbx_seq_one_letter_code
_entity_poly.pdbx_strand_id
1 'polypeptide(L)' 'MINSVFYSPEFKINLKPLAKKYFTLKQSIKSLEEDLIKNPYLGESYGEKIYKIR' A
#
# COMPACT_ATOMS: atom_id res chain seq x y z
N MET A 1 -11.97 13.28 -9.55
CA MET A 1 -11.92 12.66 -8.21
C MET A 1 -10.46 12.62 -7.79
N ILE A 2 -10.16 12.98 -6.54
CA ILE A 2 -8.80 12.89 -6.00
C ILE A 2 -8.84 11.74 -4.99
N ASN A 3 -8.28 10.59 -5.36
CA ASN A 3 -8.17 9.44 -4.47
C ASN A 3 -7.04 9.69 -3.48
N SER A 4 -7.21 9.23 -2.23
CA SER A 4 -6.23 9.38 -1.16
C SER A 4 -6.00 8.03 -0.47
N VAL A 5 -4.74 7.73 -0.14
CA VAL A 5 -4.36 6.48 0.53
C VAL A 5 -4.17 6.73 2.03
N PHE A 6 -4.73 5.87 2.85
CA PHE A 6 -4.60 5.94 4.31
C PHE A 6 -4.13 4.59 4.86
N TYR A 7 -3.14 4.64 5.76
CA TYR A 7 -2.63 3.46 6.44
C TYR A 7 -3.33 3.23 7.77
N SER A 8 -3.70 1.98 8.04
CA SER A 8 -4.13 1.57 9.38
C SER A 8 -2.97 1.66 10.38
N PRO A 9 -3.27 1.81 11.69
CA PRO A 9 -2.24 1.82 12.73
C PRO A 9 -1.36 0.56 12.71
N GLU A 10 -1.97 -0.60 12.52
CA GLU A 10 -1.29 -1.89 12.45
C GLU A 10 -0.30 -1.95 11.27
N PHE A 11 -0.71 -1.44 10.11
CA PHE A 11 0.17 -1.36 8.94
C PHE A 11 1.39 -0.48 9.22
N LYS A 12 1.21 0.69 9.86
CA LYS A 12 2.31 1.60 10.21
C LYS A 12 3.30 0.95 11.19
N ILE A 13 2.80 0.22 12.19
CA ILE A 13 3.63 -0.49 13.17
C ILE A 13 4.49 -1.55 12.48
N ASN A 14 3.88 -2.37 11.61
CA ASN A 14 4.58 -3.43 10.88
C ASN A 14 5.53 -2.90 9.81
N LEU A 15 5.18 -1.79 9.16
CA LEU A 15 6.01 -1.17 8.12
C LEU A 15 7.31 -0.58 8.71
N LYS A 16 7.28 -0.02 9.92
CA LYS A 16 8.44 0.66 10.52
C LYS A 16 9.71 -0.20 10.61
N PRO A 17 9.70 -1.43 11.16
CA PRO A 17 10.88 -2.29 11.18
C PRO A 17 11.29 -2.75 9.77
N LEU A 18 10.32 -3.05 8.90
CA LEU A 18 10.59 -3.47 7.52
C LEU A 18 11.27 -2.37 6.70
N ALA A 19 10.83 -1.12 6.85
CA ALA A 19 11.39 0.03 6.16
C ALA A 19 12.80 0.41 6.67
N LYS A 20 13.18 -0.03 7.88
CA LYS A 20 14.57 0.06 8.36
C LYS A 20 15.45 -1.04 7.76
N LYS A 21 14.91 -2.26 7.62
CA LYS A 21 15.64 -3.41 7.07
C LYS A 21 15.84 -3.31 5.56
N TYR A 22 14.83 -2.82 4.84
CA TYR A 22 14.82 -2.75 3.38
C TYR A 22 14.73 -1.30 2.92
N PHE A 23 15.86 -0.73 2.49
CA PHE A 23 15.95 0.68 2.10
C PHE A 23 15.04 1.04 0.91
N THR A 24 14.86 0.12 -0.03
CA THR A 24 14.01 0.27 -1.23
C THR A 24 12.51 0.18 -0.93
N LEU A 25 12.12 -0.32 0.26
CA LEU A 25 10.71 -0.53 0.60
C LEU A 25 9.95 0.78 0.66
N LYS A 26 10.56 1.86 1.19
CA LYS A 26 9.93 3.18 1.23
C LYS A 26 9.56 3.68 -0.16
N GLN A 27 10.44 3.46 -1.13
CA GLN A 27 10.20 3.87 -2.51
C GLN A 27 9.16 2.98 -3.18
N SER A 28 9.20 1.67 -2.93
CA SER A 28 8.22 0.71 -3.45
C SER A 28 6.80 1.02 -2.93
N ILE A 29 6.67 1.34 -1.64
CA ILE A 29 5.39 1.76 -1.03
C ILE A 29 4.90 3.06 -1.65
N LYS A 30 5.77 4.04 -1.87
CA LYS A 30 5.39 5.30 -2.51
C LYS A 30 4.86 5.09 -3.93
N SER A 31 5.54 4.27 -4.73
CA SER A 31 5.06 3.90 -6.07
C SER A 31 3.71 3.18 -6.02
N LEU A 32 3.53 2.29 -5.03
CA LEU A 32 2.26 1.62 -4.83
C LEU A 32 1.13 2.59 -4.47
N GLU A 33 1.38 3.61 -3.64
CA GLU A 33 0.41 4.66 -3.35
C GLU A 33 -0.02 5.38 -4.63
N GLU A 34 0.93 5.76 -5.48
CA GLU A 34 0.64 6.44 -6.76
C GLU A 34 -0.19 5.55 -7.70
N ASP A 35 0.11 4.26 -7.76
CA ASP A 35 -0.64 3.29 -8.56
C ASP A 35 -2.05 3.08 -8.03
N LEU A 36 -2.24 3.04 -6.70
CA LEU A 36 -3.56 2.93 -6.07
C LEU A 36 -4.42 4.18 -6.22
N ILE A 37 -3.80 5.37 -6.23
CA ILE A 37 -4.50 6.62 -6.52
C ILE A 37 -5.05 6.60 -7.94
N LYS A 38 -4.29 6.07 -8.91
CA LYS A 38 -4.70 5.93 -10.31
C LYS A 38 -5.70 4.79 -10.53
N ASN A 39 -5.48 3.65 -9.88
CA ASN A 39 -6.30 2.45 -10.00
C ASN A 39 -6.56 1.81 -8.62
N PRO A 40 -7.71 2.10 -7.98
CA PRO A 40 -8.03 1.58 -6.65
C PRO A 40 -8.34 0.08 -6.63
N TYR A 41 -8.51 -0.55 -7.80
CA TYR A 41 -8.79 -1.99 -7.94
C TYR A 41 -7.54 -2.79 -8.30
N LEU A 42 -6.35 -2.25 -8.03
CA LEU A 42 -5.08 -2.90 -8.27
C LEU A 42 -4.91 -4.11 -7.34
N GLY A 43 -4.53 -5.25 -7.92
CA GLY A 43 -4.21 -6.48 -7.19
C GLY A 43 -5.22 -7.60 -7.41
N GLU A 44 -5.10 -8.64 -6.59
CA GLU A 44 -5.99 -9.81 -6.64
C GLU A 44 -7.19 -9.58 -5.71
N SER A 45 -8.40 -9.59 -6.29
CA SER A 45 -9.62 -9.40 -5.51
C SER A 45 -9.89 -10.61 -4.60
N TYR A 46 -10.01 -10.36 -3.31
CA TYR A 46 -10.46 -11.34 -2.31
C TYR A 46 -11.98 -11.30 -2.08
N GLY A 47 -12.70 -10.46 -2.83
CA GLY A 47 -14.11 -10.18 -2.61
C GLY A 47 -14.30 -8.98 -1.67
N GLU A 48 -15.54 -8.54 -1.50
CA GLU A 48 -15.90 -7.50 -0.52
C GLU A 48 -15.13 -6.17 -0.64
N LYS A 49 -14.67 -5.83 -1.86
CA LYS A 49 -13.81 -4.66 -2.16
C LYS A 49 -12.44 -4.71 -1.46
N ILE A 50 -11.97 -5.91 -1.15
CA ILE A 50 -10.64 -6.17 -0.58
C ILE A 50 -9.75 -6.71 -1.70
N TYR A 51 -8.56 -6.10 -1.84
CA TYR A 51 -7.59 -6.45 -2.86
C TYR A 51 -6.25 -6.74 -2.21
N LYS A 52 -5.63 -7.85 -2.62
CA LYS A 52 -4.28 -8.25 -2.17
C LYS A 52 -3.24 -7.80 -3.17
N ILE A 53 -2.17 -7.23 -2.66
CA ILE A 53 -1.02 -6.73 -3.42
C ILE A 53 0.22 -7.46 -2.89
N ARG A 54 1.13 -7.85 -3.79
CA ARG A 54 2.37 -8.57 -3.45
C ARG A 54 3.49 -7.63 -3.02
#